data_AF-A0AAE9L971-F1
#
_entry.id   AF-A0AAE9L971-F1
#
_cell.length_a   1.000
_cell.length_b   1.000
_cell.length_c   1.000
_cell.angle_alpha   90.00
_cell.angle_beta   90.00
_cell.angle_gamma   90.00
#
_symmetry.space_group_name_H-M   'P 1'
#
loop_
_entity.id
_entity.type
_entity.pdbx_description
1 polymer ?
#
loop_
_entity_poly.entity_id
_entity_poly.type
_entity_poly.pdbx_seq_one_letter_code
_entity_poly.pdbx_strand_id
1 'polypeptide(L)'
;MKRSHDASGIIIIDEHNRVLLVHQTYGKKQWSVPGGVVEEGESVWDGARRELKEEVNIEVNKMDLSGIYFMSHRNGYIYTFKSDGYVGRIEVDNKEIDEYGFFDIDNLPRPISNFTVERLIDAVTNNKTVFKDQHIDNYLVIE
;
A
#
# COMPACT_ATOMS: atom_id res chain seq x y z
N MET A 1 21.97 11.31 13.21
CA MET A 1 21.17 10.08 13.02
C MET A 1 20.42 10.26 11.71
N LYS A 2 20.52 9.36 10.72
CA LYS A 2 19.70 9.48 9.49
C LYS A 2 18.23 9.34 9.90
N ARG A 3 17.37 10.29 9.49
CA ARG A 3 15.91 10.21 9.73
C ARG A 3 15.40 8.90 9.12
N SER A 4 14.69 8.10 9.90
CA SER A 4 13.84 7.03 9.37
C SER A 4 12.70 7.70 8.60
N HIS A 5 12.33 7.13 7.45
CA HIS A 5 11.16 7.57 6.69
C HIS A 5 10.16 6.44 6.75
N ASP A 6 9.36 6.44 7.81
CA ASP A 6 8.25 5.52 7.93
C ASP A 6 7.22 5.83 6.84
N ALA A 7 6.56 4.79 6.36
CA ALA A 7 5.55 4.87 5.32
C ALA A 7 4.30 4.14 5.76
N SER A 8 3.18 4.47 5.14
CA SER A 8 1.92 3.78 5.38
C SER A 8 1.26 3.44 4.06
N GLY A 9 0.61 2.29 3.98
CA GLY A 9 -0.17 1.89 2.82
C GLY A 9 -1.42 1.14 3.24
N ILE A 10 -2.42 1.12 2.36
CA ILE A 10 -3.72 0.52 2.67
C ILE A 10 -4.20 -0.41 1.57
N ILE A 11 -4.57 -1.63 1.97
CA ILE A 11 -5.15 -2.65 1.11
C ILE A 11 -6.67 -2.57 1.25
N ILE A 12 -7.34 -2.14 0.19
CA ILE A 12 -8.80 -2.15 0.12
C ILE A 12 -9.24 -3.43 -0.56
N ILE A 13 -10.09 -4.21 0.12
CA ILE A 13 -10.68 -5.43 -0.41
C ILE A 13 -12.14 -5.11 -0.78
N ASP A 14 -12.52 -5.33 -2.03
CA ASP A 14 -13.91 -5.13 -2.47
C ASP A 14 -14.80 -6.34 -2.15
N GLU A 15 -16.10 -6.19 -2.43
CA GLU A 15 -17.11 -7.24 -2.23
C GLU A 15 -16.90 -8.51 -3.07
N HIS A 16 -15.99 -8.46 -4.05
CA HIS A 16 -15.59 -9.58 -4.89
C HIS A 16 -14.26 -10.21 -4.45
N ASN A 17 -13.72 -9.84 -3.28
CA ASN A 17 -12.41 -10.25 -2.76
C ASN A 17 -11.22 -9.83 -3.63
N ARG A 18 -11.37 -8.74 -4.40
CA ARG A 18 -10.29 -8.15 -5.18
C ARG A 18 -9.62 -7.03 -4.40
N VAL A 19 -8.34 -6.82 -4.65
CA VAL A 19 -7.57 -5.74 -4.01
C VAL A 19 -7.48 -4.52 -4.92
N LEU A 20 -7.68 -3.34 -4.35
CA LEU A 20 -7.40 -2.08 -5.03
C LEU A 20 -5.90 -1.90 -5.20
N LEU A 21 -5.46 -1.66 -6.43
CA LEU A 21 -4.12 -1.22 -6.76
C LEU A 21 -4.18 0.04 -7.60
N VAL A 22 -3.13 0.85 -7.46
CA VAL A 22 -2.89 2.09 -8.19
C VAL A 22 -1.58 1.98 -8.96
N HIS A 23 -1.54 2.54 -10.16
CA HIS A 23 -0.34 2.60 -10.97
C HIS A 23 0.38 3.93 -10.72
N GLN A 24 1.62 3.85 -10.26
CA GLN A 24 2.42 5.05 -9.96
C GLN A 24 3.01 5.64 -11.25
N THR A 25 2.99 6.96 -11.39
CA THR A 25 3.57 7.68 -12.54
C THR A 25 5.08 7.92 -12.40
N TYR A 26 5.61 7.76 -11.18
CA TYR A 26 6.99 8.06 -10.81
C TYR A 26 7.76 6.81 -10.36
N GLY A 27 9.06 6.99 -10.11
CA GLY A 27 9.92 5.91 -9.64
C GLY A 27 10.02 4.77 -10.67
N LYS A 28 9.60 3.57 -10.25
CA LYS A 28 9.63 2.35 -11.09
C LYS A 28 8.41 2.19 -11.98
N LYS A 29 7.42 3.09 -11.90
CA LYS A 29 6.18 3.06 -12.68
C LYS A 29 5.49 1.70 -12.64
N GLN A 30 5.06 1.33 -11.44
CA GLN A 30 4.55 0.00 -11.12
C GLN A 30 3.24 0.11 -10.33
N TRP A 31 2.50 -0.97 -10.33
CA TRP A 31 1.32 -1.12 -9.49
C TRP A 31 1.72 -1.25 -8.01
N SER A 32 0.95 -0.61 -7.15
CA SER A 32 1.12 -0.63 -5.70
C SER A 32 -0.22 -0.48 -5.00
N VAL A 33 -0.24 -0.69 -3.69
CA VAL A 33 -1.33 -0.21 -2.84
C VAL A 33 -1.23 1.32 -2.71
N PRO A 34 -2.36 2.04 -2.52
CA PRO A 34 -2.32 3.44 -2.13
C PRO A 34 -1.51 3.64 -0.86
N GLY A 35 -0.73 4.72 -0.81
CA GLY A 35 0.11 5.03 0.35
C GLY A 35 1.43 5.70 0.02
N GLY A 36 2.00 6.32 1.06
CA GLY A 36 3.18 7.16 0.94
C GLY A 36 3.94 7.31 2.25
N VAL A 37 4.81 8.30 2.29
CA VAL A 37 5.65 8.59 3.46
C VAL A 37 4.80 9.26 4.53
N VAL A 38 5.01 8.88 5.80
CA VAL A 38 4.35 9.53 6.93
C VAL A 38 4.99 10.89 7.18
N GLU A 39 4.15 11.92 7.30
CA GLU A 39 4.63 13.30 7.49
C GLU A 39 5.02 13.63 8.93
N GLU A 40 5.70 14.75 9.12
CA GLU A 40 6.11 15.19 10.46
C GLU A 40 4.91 15.60 11.31
N GLY A 41 4.77 14.98 12.49
CA GLY A 41 3.62 15.20 13.37
C GLY A 41 2.39 14.38 12.99
N GLU A 42 2.47 13.58 11.92
CA GLU A 42 1.43 12.68 11.46
C GLU A 42 1.62 11.28 12.07
N SER A 43 0.51 10.59 12.31
CA SER A 43 0.55 9.18 12.67
C SER A 43 0.54 8.29 11.42
N VAL A 44 0.96 7.04 11.55
CA VAL A 44 0.91 6.08 10.44
C VAL A 44 -0.52 5.80 9.95
N TRP A 45 -1.54 5.95 10.81
CA TRP A 45 -2.94 5.74 10.43
C TRP A 45 -3.53 6.98 9.76
N ASP A 46 -3.12 8.18 10.16
CA ASP A 46 -3.55 9.41 9.50
C ASP A 46 -2.89 9.54 8.13
N GLY A 47 -1.61 9.16 8.00
CA GLY A 47 -0.92 9.08 6.72
C GLY A 47 -1.63 8.18 5.73
N ALA A 48 -2.03 6.97 6.14
CA ALA A 48 -2.76 6.06 5.24
C ALA A 48 -4.10 6.65 4.76
N ARG A 49 -4.81 7.39 5.62
CA ARG A 49 -6.07 8.06 5.24
C ARG A 49 -5.84 9.26 4.34
N ARG A 50 -4.80 10.06 4.60
CA ARG A 50 -4.42 11.22 3.78
C ARG A 50 -4.09 10.75 2.37
N GLU A 51 -3.19 9.77 2.23
CA GLU A 51 -2.78 9.23 0.93
C GLU A 51 -3.96 8.65 0.17
N LEU A 52 -4.83 7.89 0.83
CA LEU A 52 -6.04 7.37 0.18
C LEU A 52 -6.96 8.49 -0.34
N LYS A 53 -7.06 9.60 0.41
CA LYS A 53 -7.85 10.75 -0.01
C LYS A 53 -7.19 11.52 -1.16
N GLU A 54 -5.88 11.70 -1.10
CA GLU A 54 -5.10 12.46 -2.09
C GLU A 54 -4.96 11.71 -3.41
N GLU A 55 -4.59 10.44 -3.37
CA GLU A 55 -4.28 9.62 -4.55
C GLU A 55 -5.53 9.14 -5.29
N VAL A 56 -6.61 8.82 -4.57
CA VAL A 56 -7.80 8.13 -5.13
C VAL A 56 -9.16 8.66 -4.65
N ASN A 57 -9.22 9.74 -3.87
CA ASN A 57 -10.45 10.42 -3.42
C ASN A 57 -11.49 9.53 -2.69
N ILE A 58 -11.05 8.51 -1.96
CA ILE A 58 -11.94 7.64 -1.17
C ILE A 58 -11.55 7.61 0.30
N GLU A 59 -12.48 7.12 1.12
CA GLU A 59 -12.34 7.01 2.58
C GLU A 59 -12.68 5.60 3.06
N VAL A 60 -12.24 5.24 4.26
CA VAL A 60 -12.53 3.95 4.89
C VAL A 60 -13.08 4.13 6.30
N ASN A 61 -14.09 3.33 6.65
CA ASN A 61 -14.70 3.38 7.98
C ASN A 61 -13.79 2.75 9.05
N LYS A 62 -13.08 1.68 8.68
CA LYS A 62 -12.21 0.90 9.58
C LYS A 62 -10.91 0.55 8.88
N MET A 63 -9.82 0.55 9.63
CA MET A 63 -8.52 0.02 9.18
C MET A 63 -7.98 -0.93 10.24
N ASP A 64 -7.61 -2.13 9.81
CA ASP A 64 -6.91 -3.09 10.65
C ASP A 64 -5.43 -3.15 10.23
N LEU A 65 -4.51 -3.16 11.20
CA LEU A 65 -3.08 -3.27 10.90
C LEU A 65 -2.77 -4.70 10.44
N SER A 66 -2.44 -4.86 9.16
CA SER A 66 -2.10 -6.14 8.55
C SER A 66 -0.64 -6.52 8.76
N GLY A 67 0.29 -5.57 8.69
CA GLY A 67 1.70 -5.89 8.88
C GLY A 67 2.61 -4.68 9.02
N ILE A 68 3.78 -4.92 9.61
CA ILE A 68 4.86 -3.95 9.73
C ILE A 68 6.11 -4.56 9.10
N TYR A 69 6.69 -3.85 8.14
CA TYR A 69 7.82 -4.35 7.36
C TYR A 69 9.00 -3.38 7.46
N PHE A 70 10.15 -3.85 7.94
CA PHE A 70 11.35 -3.03 7.95
C PHE A 70 11.93 -2.91 6.53
N MET A 71 12.08 -1.68 6.03
CA MET A 71 12.60 -1.39 4.70
C MET A 71 14.05 -0.91 4.80
N SER A 72 15.01 -1.81 4.58
CA SER A 72 16.43 -1.54 4.85
C SER A 72 17.00 -0.33 4.10
N HIS A 73 16.53 -0.07 2.86
CA HIS A 73 16.97 1.07 2.05
C HIS A 73 16.42 2.43 2.53
N ARG A 74 15.28 2.44 3.26
CA ARG A 74 14.72 3.67 3.86
C ARG A 74 15.14 3.84 5.31
N ASN A 75 15.72 2.80 5.91
CA ASN A 75 16.00 2.74 7.35
C ASN A 75 14.75 3.12 8.16
N GLY A 76 13.61 2.56 7.78
CA GLY A 76 12.29 2.85 8.34
C GLY A 76 11.32 1.71 8.10
N TYR A 77 10.11 1.83 8.63
CA TYR A 77 9.08 0.80 8.51
C TYR A 77 7.98 1.22 7.55
N ILE A 78 7.39 0.26 6.86
CA ILE A 78 6.07 0.45 6.24
C ILE A 78 5.00 -0.25 7.07
N TYR A 79 3.97 0.51 7.42
CA TYR A 79 2.78 0.05 8.11
C TYR A 79 1.71 -0.22 7.06
N THR A 80 1.33 -1.49 6.89
CA THR A 80 0.30 -1.88 5.93
C THR A 80 -1.00 -2.12 6.67
N PHE A 81 -2.02 -1.34 6.33
CA PHE A 81 -3.38 -1.50 6.81
C PHE A 81 -4.23 -2.27 5.80
N LYS A 82 -5.36 -2.81 6.26
CA LYS A 82 -6.40 -3.36 5.40
C LYS A 82 -7.78 -2.85 5.79
N SER A 83 -8.66 -2.76 4.80
CA SER A 83 -10.07 -2.41 4.98
C SER A 83 -10.96 -3.23 4.06
N ASP A 84 -12.11 -3.65 4.59
CA ASP A 84 -13.17 -4.26 3.80
C ASP A 84 -14.07 -3.13 3.25
N GLY A 85 -13.96 -2.89 1.96
CA GLY A 85 -14.65 -1.82 1.26
C GLY A 85 -14.12 -0.42 1.52
N TYR A 86 -14.78 0.56 0.90
CA TYR A 86 -14.47 1.98 0.99
C TYR A 86 -15.75 2.80 0.79
N VAL A 87 -15.66 4.10 1.04
CA VAL A 87 -16.72 5.09 0.87
C VAL A 87 -16.27 6.13 -0.15
N GLY A 88 -17.16 6.48 -1.08
CA GLY A 88 -16.92 7.50 -2.10
C GLY A 88 -16.77 6.91 -3.50
N ARG A 89 -16.27 7.73 -4.42
CA ARG A 89 -16.00 7.35 -5.81
C ARG A 89 -14.51 7.52 -6.05
N ILE A 90 -13.89 6.51 -6.64
CA ILE A 90 -12.46 6.57 -6.98
C ILE A 90 -12.24 7.59 -8.09
N GLU A 91 -11.35 8.54 -7.82
CA GLU A 91 -10.84 9.52 -8.76
C GLU A 91 -9.34 9.67 -8.52
N VAL A 92 -8.53 9.26 -9.50
CA VAL A 92 -7.07 9.36 -9.38
C VAL A 92 -6.61 10.81 -9.52
N ASP A 93 -5.54 11.16 -8.82
CA ASP A 93 -5.02 12.53 -8.79
C ASP A 93 -4.41 13.01 -10.11
N ASN A 94 -4.10 12.08 -11.03
CA ASN A 94 -3.41 12.31 -12.30
C ASN A 94 -2.05 13.03 -12.15
N LYS A 95 -1.42 12.95 -10.97
CA LYS A 95 -0.07 13.46 -10.72
C LYS A 95 0.82 12.31 -10.30
N GLU A 96 0.52 11.70 -9.17
CA GLU A 96 1.24 10.57 -8.61
C GLU A 96 0.69 9.25 -9.14
N ILE A 97 -0.62 9.20 -9.38
CA ILE A 97 -1.36 8.04 -9.86
C ILE A 97 -2.11 8.38 -11.16
N ASP A 98 -1.93 7.57 -12.19
CA ASP A 98 -2.62 7.72 -13.48
C ASP A 98 -3.69 6.64 -13.74
N GLU A 99 -3.61 5.50 -13.06
CA GLU A 99 -4.54 4.38 -13.21
C GLU A 99 -4.84 3.70 -11.87
N TYR A 100 -6.02 3.09 -11.77
CA TYR A 100 -6.40 2.20 -10.68
C TYR A 100 -7.13 0.97 -11.21
N GLY A 101 -7.13 -0.10 -10.41
CA GLY A 101 -7.91 -1.29 -10.72
C GLY A 101 -8.11 -2.20 -9.51
N PHE A 102 -9.14 -3.04 -9.61
CA PHE A 102 -9.40 -4.10 -8.64
C PHE A 102 -8.98 -5.44 -9.24
N PHE A 103 -8.09 -6.15 -8.56
CA PHE A 103 -7.47 -7.36 -9.08
C PHE A 103 -7.60 -8.52 -8.10
N ASP A 104 -7.80 -9.73 -8.64
CA ASP A 104 -7.69 -10.95 -7.86
C ASP A 104 -6.25 -11.16 -7.39
N ILE A 105 -6.07 -11.70 -6.17
CA ILE A 105 -4.72 -11.95 -5.61
C ILE A 105 -3.89 -12.92 -6.48
N ASP A 106 -4.56 -13.81 -7.19
CA ASP A 106 -3.94 -14.78 -8.09
C ASP A 106 -3.69 -14.22 -9.51
N ASN A 107 -4.20 -13.03 -9.81
CA ASN A 107 -4.09 -12.37 -11.11
C ASN A 107 -3.78 -10.87 -10.97
N LEU A 108 -2.69 -10.59 -10.24
CA LEU A 108 -2.21 -9.23 -10.01
C LEU A 108 -1.64 -8.60 -11.29
N PRO A 109 -1.80 -7.28 -11.48
CA PRO A 109 -1.27 -6.57 -12.63
C PRO A 109 0.26 -6.52 -12.59
N ARG A 110 0.83 -6.09 -13.71
CA ARG A 110 2.28 -5.92 -13.89
C ARG A 110 2.57 -4.56 -14.56
N PRO A 111 3.72 -3.94 -14.27
CA PRO A 111 4.74 -4.39 -13.33
C PRO A 111 4.34 -4.19 -11.86
N ILE A 112 4.78 -5.06 -10.94
CA ILE A 112 4.52 -4.96 -9.49
C ILE A 112 5.72 -5.44 -8.68
N SER A 113 6.00 -4.84 -7.53
CA SER A 113 7.10 -5.33 -6.69
C SER A 113 6.75 -6.60 -5.93
N ASN A 114 7.71 -7.51 -5.78
CA ASN A 114 7.56 -8.71 -4.95
C ASN A 114 7.21 -8.39 -3.48
N PHE A 115 7.66 -7.25 -2.96
CA PHE A 115 7.28 -6.78 -1.62
C PHE A 115 5.82 -6.35 -1.53
N THR A 116 5.27 -5.71 -2.57
CA THR A 116 3.84 -5.42 -2.63
C THR A 116 3.06 -6.74 -2.62
N VAL A 117 3.47 -7.72 -3.44
CA VAL A 117 2.83 -9.05 -3.48
C VAL A 117 2.86 -9.74 -2.12
N GLU A 118 4.01 -9.76 -1.44
CA GLU A 118 4.11 -10.33 -0.09
C GLU A 118 3.12 -9.68 0.88
N ARG A 119 3.05 -8.35 0.91
CA ARG A 119 2.16 -7.60 1.81
C ARG A 119 0.69 -7.88 1.52
N LEU A 120 0.32 -7.99 0.24
CA LEU A 120 -1.04 -8.35 -0.18
C LEU A 120 -1.40 -9.76 0.31
N ILE A 121 -0.53 -10.75 0.07
CA ILE A 121 -0.71 -12.13 0.53
C ILE A 121 -0.86 -12.16 2.06
N ASP A 122 0.02 -11.46 2.78
CA ASP A 122 -0.03 -11.42 4.23
C ASP A 122 -1.36 -10.85 4.73
N ALA A 123 -1.89 -9.82 4.08
CA ALA A 123 -3.15 -9.18 4.46
C ALA A 123 -4.39 -10.06 4.25
N VAL A 124 -4.42 -10.82 3.14
CA VAL A 124 -5.57 -11.67 2.79
C VAL A 124 -5.52 -13.04 3.46
N THR A 125 -4.34 -13.56 3.78
CA THR A 125 -4.18 -14.91 4.37
C THR A 125 -4.12 -14.92 5.89
N ASN A 126 -3.68 -13.82 6.53
CA ASN A 126 -3.51 -13.77 7.98
C ASN A 126 -4.63 -13.01 8.68
N ASN A 127 -5.08 -13.58 9.79
CA ASN A 127 -6.00 -12.94 10.74
C ASN A 127 -5.26 -12.18 11.87
N LYS A 128 -3.93 -12.09 11.80
CA LYS A 128 -3.08 -11.40 12.78
C LYS A 128 -2.06 -10.52 12.06
N THR A 129 -1.63 -9.45 12.72
CA THR A 129 -0.55 -8.59 12.24
C THR A 129 0.76 -9.36 12.13
N VAL A 130 1.45 -9.21 10.99
CA VAL A 130 2.78 -9.79 10.75
C VAL A 130 3.90 -8.76 10.94
N PHE A 131 5.11 -9.24 11.23
CA PHE A 131 6.31 -8.43 11.37
C PHE A 131 7.44 -9.09 10.56
N LYS A 132 8.00 -8.37 9.58
CA LYS A 132 8.98 -8.94 8.65
C LYS A 132 10.05 -7.93 8.23
N ASP A 133 11.15 -8.44 7.70
CA ASP A 133 12.23 -7.63 7.13
C ASP A 133 12.23 -7.70 5.60
N GLN A 134 12.22 -6.54 4.95
CA GLN A 134 12.28 -6.38 3.50
C GLN A 134 13.59 -5.68 3.11
N HIS A 135 14.60 -6.52 2.87
CA HIS A 135 15.94 -6.09 2.48
C HIS A 135 16.01 -5.76 1.00
N ILE A 136 16.59 -4.60 0.66
CA ILE A 136 16.70 -4.13 -0.73
C ILE A 136 17.36 -5.13 -1.69
N ASP A 137 18.26 -5.98 -1.21
CA ASP A 137 18.92 -7.02 -2.01
C ASP A 137 17.93 -8.08 -2.55
N ASN A 138 16.75 -8.18 -1.93
CA ASN A 138 15.65 -9.06 -2.34
C ASN A 138 14.55 -8.31 -3.11
N TYR A 139 14.69 -7.01 -3.34
CA TYR A 139 13.68 -6.23 -4.04
C TYR A 139 13.73 -6.50 -5.54
N LEU A 140 12.59 -6.90 -6.10
CA LEU A 140 12.44 -7.18 -7.52
C LEU A 140 11.11 -6.62 -8.02
N VAL A 141 11.12 -6.05 -9.22
CA VAL A 141 9.91 -5.74 -9.98
C VAL A 141 9.59 -6.95 -10.84
N ILE A 142 8.39 -7.47 -10.68
CA ILE A 142 7.84 -8.55 -11.50
C ILE A 142 7.17 -7.88 -12.69
N GLU A 143 7.65 -8.19 -13.89
CA GLU A 143 7.14 -7.68 -15.18
C GLU A 143 5.96 -8.51 -15.72
#